data_AF-A0A962DP96-F1
#
_entry.id   AF-A0A962DP96-F1
#
_cell.length_a   1.000
_cell.length_b   1.000
_cell.length_c   1.000
_cell.angle_alpha   90.00
_cell.angle_beta   90.00
_cell.angle_gamma   90.00
#
_symmetry.space_group_name_H-M   'P 1'
#
loop_
_entity.id
_entity.type
_entity.pdbx_description
1 polymer ?
#
loop_
_entity_poly.entity_id
_entity_poly.type
_entity_poly.pdbx_seq_one_letter_code
_entity_poly.pdbx_strand_id
1 'polypeptide(L)'
;MGIDTPHRGDGPVSLSALLDHAMQRMPTRQTGTTAADGFLFSGNPHEAVPRALFLDHRLTPLERNAWQVFRLLLNDDGITAFPTYDQLRPYLASMPCAPKASSETVARALTLLRLTRWLSLVRRRRDPRTGRIQGNLYVLHDEPLSPFEGMQLDADYLGLISQALTHASKAVQTVGIHTLKEIAEDPLLSGRALPTRLQVLVQRLASQGWSTAESYPQDETIHESEEGQEALIRNGESPSSESESGRKAPPDNLLRNPNEDRTVRNERISNKVRTVPRARENLHLPQRFLTLKHEQQSGALVALRQVDETLQQAVLDEWAA
;
A
#
# COMPACT_ATOMS: atom_id res chain seq x y z
N MET A 1 -55.64 -9.07 -27.98
CA MET A 1 -55.69 -10.03 -26.86
C MET A 1 -54.38 -10.78 -26.90
N GLY A 2 -53.51 -10.72 -25.91
CA GLY A 2 -53.62 -10.20 -24.57
C GLY A 2 -52.65 -10.97 -23.71
N ILE A 3 -51.99 -10.22 -22.82
CA ILE A 3 -51.56 -10.65 -21.49
C ILE A 3 -50.22 -11.41 -21.46
N ASP A 4 -49.16 -10.62 -21.23
CA ASP A 4 -48.22 -10.73 -20.11
C ASP A 4 -48.01 -12.09 -19.41
N THR A 5 -46.72 -12.46 -19.29
CA THR A 5 -46.06 -13.12 -18.13
C THR A 5 -46.36 -14.62 -17.87
N PRO A 6 -45.41 -15.44 -17.34
CA PRO A 6 -44.39 -15.05 -16.36
C PRO A 6 -42.95 -15.51 -16.61
N HIS A 7 -42.01 -14.69 -16.14
CA HIS A 7 -40.74 -15.17 -15.59
C HIS A 7 -41.01 -16.30 -14.58
N ARG A 8 -40.66 -17.54 -14.94
CA ARG A 8 -40.53 -18.69 -14.04
C ARG A 8 -39.33 -19.46 -14.57
N GLY A 9 -38.12 -19.18 -14.11
CA GLY A 9 -37.69 -19.41 -12.75
C GLY A 9 -36.74 -20.60 -12.83
N ASP A 10 -35.63 -20.44 -13.57
CA ASP A 10 -34.63 -21.49 -13.59
C ASP A 10 -33.91 -21.41 -12.26
N GLY A 11 -34.10 -22.46 -11.48
CA GLY A 11 -33.62 -22.56 -10.12
C GLY A 11 -32.09 -22.49 -10.08
N PRO A 12 -31.51 -22.40 -8.87
CA PRO A 12 -30.06 -22.49 -8.74
C PRO A 12 -29.56 -23.74 -9.47
N VAL A 13 -28.79 -23.53 -10.53
CA VAL A 13 -28.16 -24.59 -11.31
C VAL A 13 -27.37 -25.44 -10.34
N SER A 14 -27.59 -26.77 -10.34
CA SER A 14 -26.87 -27.62 -9.40
C SER A 14 -25.37 -27.50 -9.68
N LEU A 15 -24.56 -27.51 -8.61
CA LEU A 15 -23.11 -27.51 -8.76
C LEU A 15 -22.65 -28.66 -9.67
N SER A 16 -23.31 -29.82 -9.58
CA SER A 16 -23.08 -30.94 -10.50
C SER A 16 -23.34 -30.55 -11.95
N ALA A 17 -24.47 -29.91 -12.28
CA ALA A 17 -24.77 -29.47 -13.65
C ALA A 17 -23.77 -28.42 -14.16
N LEU A 18 -23.31 -27.49 -13.30
CA LEU A 18 -22.26 -26.53 -13.64
C LEU A 18 -20.91 -27.21 -13.90
N LEU A 19 -20.53 -28.17 -13.07
CA LEU A 19 -19.31 -28.96 -13.23
C LEU A 19 -19.40 -29.84 -14.48
N ASP A 20 -20.56 -30.43 -14.77
CA ASP A 20 -20.83 -31.23 -15.97
C ASP A 20 -20.75 -30.34 -17.24
N HIS A 21 -21.31 -29.13 -17.19
CA HIS A 21 -21.16 -28.14 -18.26
C HIS A 21 -19.70 -27.69 -18.44
N ALA A 22 -18.93 -27.54 -17.35
CA ALA A 22 -17.51 -27.22 -17.42
C ALA A 22 -16.71 -28.39 -18.05
N MET A 23 -17.06 -29.64 -17.74
CA MET A 23 -16.46 -30.83 -18.34
C MET A 23 -16.75 -30.95 -19.85
N GLN A 24 -17.97 -30.60 -20.28
CA GLN A 24 -18.36 -30.61 -21.70
C GLN A 24 -17.63 -29.57 -22.55
N ARG A 25 -17.18 -28.47 -21.94
CA ARG A 25 -16.40 -27.41 -22.61
C ARG A 25 -14.91 -27.70 -22.65
N MET A 26 -14.44 -28.82 -22.11
CA MET A 26 -13.04 -29.19 -22.18
C MET A 26 -12.65 -29.52 -23.63
N PRO A 27 -11.58 -28.93 -24.18
CA PRO A 27 -11.18 -29.19 -25.55
C PRO A 27 -10.65 -30.62 -25.72
N THR A 28 -11.13 -31.33 -26.74
CA THR A 28 -10.65 -32.67 -27.09
C THR A 28 -9.39 -32.58 -27.96
N ARG A 29 -8.25 -33.03 -27.43
CA ARG A 29 -7.01 -33.11 -28.20
C ARG A 29 -7.11 -34.25 -29.21
N GLN A 30 -7.10 -33.91 -30.50
CA GLN A 30 -7.11 -34.87 -31.60
C GLN A 30 -5.72 -35.49 -31.73
N THR A 31 -5.52 -36.64 -31.08
CA THR A 31 -4.72 -37.82 -31.48
C THR A 31 -4.25 -38.55 -30.23
N GLY A 32 -4.85 -39.71 -29.94
CA GLY A 32 -4.29 -40.70 -29.01
C GLY A 32 -4.84 -40.67 -27.59
N THR A 33 -5.90 -41.46 -27.39
CA THR A 33 -6.35 -42.28 -26.23
C THR A 33 -6.09 -41.90 -24.77
N THR A 34 -5.61 -40.71 -24.40
CA THR A 34 -5.48 -40.33 -22.98
C THR A 34 -6.16 -39.01 -22.68
N ALA A 35 -7.13 -39.03 -21.75
CA ALA A 35 -7.87 -37.86 -21.29
C ALA A 35 -6.93 -36.81 -20.67
N ALA A 36 -7.23 -35.52 -20.87
CA ALA A 36 -6.46 -34.40 -20.33
C ALA A 36 -7.15 -33.81 -19.10
N ASP A 37 -6.37 -33.47 -18.07
CA ASP A 37 -6.88 -32.84 -16.85
C ASP A 37 -7.30 -31.38 -17.08
N GLY A 38 -8.34 -30.92 -16.36
CA GLY A 38 -8.80 -29.53 -16.35
C GLY A 38 -8.89 -28.96 -14.94
N PHE A 39 -8.82 -27.62 -14.80
CA PHE A 39 -8.98 -26.91 -13.54
C PHE A 39 -9.98 -25.75 -13.66
N LEU A 40 -10.74 -25.50 -12.60
CA LEU A 40 -11.76 -24.45 -12.52
C LEU A 40 -11.39 -23.48 -11.39
N PHE A 41 -11.30 -22.18 -11.67
CA PHE A 41 -11.18 -21.16 -10.63
C PHE A 41 -12.58 -20.85 -10.09
N SER A 42 -12.88 -21.33 -8.89
CA SER A 42 -14.13 -21.03 -8.18
C SER A 42 -14.09 -19.72 -7.40
N GLY A 43 -12.99 -18.96 -7.50
CA GLY A 43 -12.79 -17.70 -6.80
C GLY A 43 -13.36 -16.50 -7.57
N ASN A 44 -13.39 -15.34 -6.92
CA ASN A 44 -13.83 -14.10 -7.55
C ASN A 44 -12.71 -13.45 -8.39
N PRO A 45 -13.05 -12.81 -9.52
CA PRO A 45 -12.10 -12.08 -10.35
C PRO A 45 -11.43 -10.96 -9.55
N HIS A 46 -10.11 -10.83 -9.69
CA HIS A 46 -9.31 -9.98 -8.82
C HIS A 46 -9.39 -8.50 -9.20
N GLU A 47 -9.53 -7.63 -8.20
CA GLU A 47 -9.09 -6.23 -8.31
C GLU A 47 -7.56 -6.19 -8.36
N ALA A 48 -7.01 -5.62 -9.43
CA ALA A 48 -5.57 -5.54 -9.61
C ALA A 48 -4.93 -4.58 -8.58
N VAL A 49 -3.90 -5.05 -7.88
CA VAL A 49 -3.10 -4.23 -6.97
C VAL A 49 -1.80 -3.85 -7.68
N PRO A 50 -1.43 -2.55 -7.72
CA PRO A 50 -0.22 -2.11 -8.42
C PRO A 50 1.04 -2.77 -7.87
N ARG A 51 1.89 -3.32 -8.76
CA ARG A 51 3.18 -3.90 -8.37
C ARG A 51 4.07 -2.86 -7.67
N ALA A 52 4.00 -1.61 -8.12
CA ALA A 52 4.75 -0.50 -7.54
C ALA A 52 4.41 -0.29 -6.04
N LEU A 53 3.18 -0.58 -5.61
CA LEU A 53 2.76 -0.45 -4.20
C LEU A 53 3.54 -1.41 -3.30
N PHE A 54 3.80 -2.63 -3.78
CA PHE A 54 4.58 -3.62 -3.05
C PHE A 54 6.08 -3.35 -3.07
N LEU A 55 6.57 -2.66 -4.11
CA LEU A 55 7.98 -2.29 -4.27
C LEU A 55 8.32 -0.97 -3.56
N ASP A 56 7.32 -0.16 -3.22
CA ASP A 56 7.54 1.05 -2.44
C ASP A 56 7.99 0.71 -1.02
N HIS A 57 9.30 0.90 -0.78
CA HIS A 57 9.95 0.62 0.51
C HIS A 57 9.56 1.61 1.61
N ARG A 58 8.92 2.73 1.25
CA ARG A 58 8.44 3.74 2.21
C ARG A 58 7.17 3.26 2.94
N LEU A 59 6.49 2.25 2.38
CA LEU A 59 5.27 1.66 2.92
C LEU A 59 5.54 0.32 3.60
N THR A 60 4.91 0.10 4.76
CA THR A 60 4.89 -1.23 5.40
C THR A 60 3.68 -2.03 4.89
N PRO A 61 3.59 -3.34 5.19
CA PRO A 61 2.42 -4.15 4.83
C PRO A 61 1.09 -3.55 5.31
N LEU A 62 1.10 -2.80 6.42
CA LEU A 62 -0.09 -2.13 6.94
C LEU A 62 -0.63 -1.07 5.98
N GLU A 63 0.23 -0.19 5.46
CA GLU A 63 -0.21 0.87 4.55
C GLU A 63 -0.60 0.31 3.18
N ARG A 64 0.10 -0.73 2.71
CA ARG A 64 -0.26 -1.46 1.48
C ARG A 64 -1.62 -2.14 1.61
N ASN A 65 -1.92 -2.72 2.78
CA ASN A 65 -3.24 -3.27 3.08
C ASN A 65 -4.30 -2.16 3.14
N ALA A 66 -3.99 -1.00 3.75
CA ALA A 66 -4.91 0.13 3.76
C ALA A 66 -5.29 0.61 2.35
N TRP A 67 -4.31 0.71 1.44
CA TRP A 67 -4.59 1.05 0.04
C TRP A 67 -5.56 0.05 -0.61
N GLN A 68 -5.34 -1.26 -0.43
CA GLN A 68 -6.20 -2.31 -0.98
C GLN A 68 -7.62 -2.24 -0.40
N VAL A 69 -7.75 -1.99 0.89
CA VAL A 69 -9.05 -1.80 1.55
C VAL A 69 -9.76 -0.57 1.00
N PHE A 70 -9.04 0.54 0.75
CA PHE A 70 -9.65 1.70 0.13
C PHE A 70 -10.13 1.40 -1.28
N ARG A 71 -9.35 0.64 -2.06
CA ARG A 71 -9.75 0.21 -3.40
C ARG A 71 -11.01 -0.66 -3.35
N LEU A 72 -11.04 -1.65 -2.46
CA LEU A 72 -12.18 -2.56 -2.25
C LEU A 72 -13.47 -1.83 -1.83
N LEU A 73 -13.34 -0.74 -1.07
CA LEU A 73 -14.47 0.05 -0.58
C LEU A 73 -14.92 1.14 -1.57
N LEU A 74 -14.24 1.32 -2.70
CA LEU A 74 -14.72 2.19 -3.78
C LEU A 74 -15.90 1.50 -4.49
N ASN A 75 -16.93 2.29 -4.79
CA ASN A 75 -18.07 1.86 -5.58
C ASN A 75 -17.60 1.66 -7.03
N ASP A 76 -18.34 0.86 -7.80
CA ASP A 76 -18.06 0.62 -9.22
C ASP A 76 -17.98 1.92 -10.04
N ASP A 77 -18.73 2.96 -9.63
CA ASP A 77 -18.74 4.29 -10.24
C ASP A 77 -17.48 5.14 -9.94
N GLY A 78 -16.55 4.62 -9.14
CA GLY A 78 -15.29 5.28 -8.76
C GLY A 78 -15.44 6.45 -7.76
N ILE A 79 -16.66 6.78 -7.36
CA ILE A 79 -16.96 7.86 -6.40
C ILE A 79 -17.72 7.28 -5.21
N THR A 80 -17.04 7.21 -4.06
CA THR A 80 -17.64 6.82 -2.78
C THR A 80 -17.35 7.88 -1.73
N ALA A 81 -18.27 8.06 -0.78
CA ALA A 81 -17.93 8.77 0.45
C ALA A 81 -16.76 8.05 1.13
N PHE A 82 -15.70 8.79 1.49
CA PHE A 82 -14.53 8.18 2.09
C PHE A 82 -14.94 7.39 3.36
N PRO A 83 -14.49 6.14 3.53
CA PRO A 83 -14.88 5.32 4.68
C PRO A 83 -14.52 6.01 6.01
N THR A 84 -15.43 5.94 6.96
CA THR A 84 -15.18 6.45 8.31
C THR A 84 -14.09 5.63 9.01
N TYR A 85 -13.41 6.22 10.00
CA TYR A 85 -12.37 5.51 10.74
C TYR A 85 -12.91 4.20 11.34
N ASP A 86 -14.12 4.19 11.88
CA ASP A 86 -14.71 2.98 12.46
C ASP A 86 -15.00 1.87 11.43
N GLN A 87 -15.20 2.22 10.17
CA GLN A 87 -15.30 1.27 9.05
C GLN A 87 -13.94 0.74 8.63
N LEU A 88 -12.87 1.54 8.73
CA LEU A 88 -11.51 1.13 8.34
C LEU A 88 -10.80 0.29 9.40
N ARG A 89 -11.03 0.59 10.69
CA ARG A 89 -10.33 -0.03 11.81
C ARG A 89 -10.34 -1.57 11.81
N PRO A 90 -11.43 -2.29 11.47
CA PRO A 90 -11.43 -3.75 11.42
C PRO A 90 -10.40 -4.32 10.44
N TYR A 91 -10.15 -3.64 9.33
CA TYR A 91 -9.23 -4.13 8.29
C TYR A 91 -7.76 -3.81 8.59
N LEU A 92 -7.49 -2.88 9.50
CA LEU A 92 -6.14 -2.35 9.76
C LEU A 92 -5.54 -2.86 11.07
N ALA A 93 -6.12 -3.90 11.66
CA ALA A 93 -5.60 -4.51 12.87
C ALA A 93 -4.25 -5.20 12.56
N SER A 94 -3.22 -4.91 13.36
CA SER A 94 -1.86 -5.46 13.14
C SER A 94 -1.59 -6.76 13.91
N MET A 95 -2.52 -7.19 14.77
CA MET A 95 -2.40 -8.42 15.57
C MET A 95 -3.48 -9.41 15.16
N PRO A 96 -3.17 -10.71 14.99
CA PRO A 96 -4.17 -11.73 14.75
C PRO A 96 -5.25 -11.70 15.82
N CYS A 97 -6.51 -11.87 15.40
CA CYS A 97 -7.69 -11.87 16.27
C CYS A 97 -7.94 -10.54 17.03
N ALA A 98 -7.19 -9.46 16.76
CA ALA A 98 -7.55 -8.14 17.27
C ALA A 98 -8.77 -7.61 16.50
N PRO A 99 -9.85 -7.18 17.19
CA PRO A 99 -11.11 -6.88 16.52
C PRO A 99 -11.03 -5.60 15.66
N LYS A 100 -10.24 -4.61 16.09
CA LYS A 100 -10.13 -3.29 15.45
C LYS A 100 -8.77 -2.65 15.73
N ALA A 101 -8.23 -1.93 14.76
CA ALA A 101 -7.09 -1.02 14.94
C ALA A 101 -7.45 0.18 15.81
N SER A 102 -6.45 0.95 16.27
CA SER A 102 -6.69 2.25 16.89
C SER A 102 -6.96 3.33 15.81
N SER A 103 -7.62 4.42 16.18
CA SER A 103 -7.79 5.58 15.29
C SER A 103 -6.45 6.18 14.87
N GLU A 104 -5.45 6.12 15.75
CA GLU A 104 -4.08 6.54 15.46
C GLU A 104 -3.45 5.68 14.36
N THR A 105 -3.67 4.35 14.37
CA THR A 105 -3.20 3.46 13.31
C THR A 105 -3.78 3.85 11.96
N VAL A 106 -5.08 4.14 11.89
CA VAL A 106 -5.74 4.60 10.65
C VAL A 106 -5.17 5.95 10.20
N ALA A 107 -5.06 6.91 11.13
CA ALA A 107 -4.50 8.22 10.83
C ALA A 107 -3.06 8.14 10.32
N ARG A 108 -2.23 7.28 10.93
CA ARG A 108 -0.84 7.04 10.50
C ARG A 108 -0.79 6.45 9.10
N ALA A 109 -1.64 5.46 8.80
CA ALA A 109 -1.70 4.85 7.48
C ALA A 109 -2.11 5.85 6.40
N LEU A 110 -3.12 6.70 6.67
CA LEU A 110 -3.54 7.78 5.77
C LEU A 110 -2.42 8.81 5.56
N THR A 111 -1.75 9.22 6.63
CA THR A 111 -0.63 10.16 6.56
C THR A 111 0.50 9.61 5.70
N LEU A 112 0.87 8.34 5.88
CA LEU A 112 1.94 7.71 5.10
C LEU A 112 1.55 7.52 3.63
N LEU A 113 0.33 7.10 3.33
CA LEU A 113 -0.17 7.02 1.95
C LEU A 113 -0.21 8.39 1.26
N ARG A 114 -0.51 9.46 2.01
CA ARG A 114 -0.43 10.83 1.50
C ARG A 114 0.99 11.31 1.27
N LEU A 115 1.89 11.11 2.24
CA LEU A 115 3.31 11.50 2.10
C LEU A 115 3.97 10.82 0.90
N THR A 116 3.65 9.54 0.68
CA THR A 116 4.13 8.73 -0.44
C THR A 116 3.36 8.92 -1.74
N ARG A 117 2.30 9.76 -1.73
CA ARG A 117 1.50 10.18 -2.88
C ARG A 117 0.70 9.06 -3.56
N TRP A 118 0.40 7.99 -2.84
CA TRP A 118 -0.58 6.97 -3.23
C TRP A 118 -2.03 7.41 -2.96
N LEU A 119 -2.20 8.44 -2.13
CA LEU A 119 -3.48 9.05 -1.77
C LEU A 119 -3.31 10.57 -1.74
N SER A 120 -4.22 11.34 -2.34
CA SER A 120 -4.20 12.82 -2.28
C SER A 120 -5.46 13.37 -1.63
N LEU A 121 -5.32 14.40 -0.79
CA LEU A 121 -6.48 15.14 -0.25
C LEU A 121 -6.77 16.36 -1.15
N VAL A 122 -7.71 16.20 -2.07
CA VAL A 122 -7.95 17.20 -3.13
C VAL A 122 -8.83 18.34 -2.65
N ARG A 123 -9.79 18.05 -1.76
CA ARG A 123 -10.70 19.08 -1.26
C ARG A 123 -11.20 18.75 0.14
N ARG A 124 -11.35 19.78 0.97
CA ARG A 124 -12.13 19.71 2.21
C ARG A 124 -13.48 20.38 1.96
N ARG A 125 -14.56 19.61 1.97
CA ARG A 125 -15.92 20.15 1.91
C ARG A 125 -16.18 20.86 3.23
N ARG A 126 -16.46 22.16 3.18
CA ARG A 126 -16.85 22.96 4.35
C ARG A 126 -18.32 23.34 4.26
N ASP A 127 -18.96 23.44 5.41
CA ASP A 127 -20.28 24.04 5.54
C ASP A 127 -20.17 25.53 5.19
N PRO A 128 -20.89 26.03 4.18
CA PRO A 128 -20.82 27.43 3.80
C PRO A 128 -21.35 28.39 4.87
N ARG A 129 -22.20 27.93 5.79
CA ARG A 129 -22.77 28.79 6.86
C ARG A 129 -21.91 28.80 8.12
N THR A 130 -21.38 27.64 8.50
CA THR A 130 -20.66 27.49 9.78
C THR A 130 -19.14 27.43 9.62
N GLY A 131 -18.63 27.28 8.39
CA GLY A 131 -17.21 27.10 8.11
C GLY A 131 -16.63 25.75 8.53
N ARG A 132 -17.43 24.88 9.19
CA ARG A 132 -17.00 23.57 9.68
C ARG A 132 -16.70 22.64 8.52
N ILE A 133 -15.63 21.85 8.64
CA ILE A 133 -15.32 20.81 7.66
C ILE A 133 -16.37 19.70 7.76
N GLN A 134 -17.13 19.51 6.69
CA GLN A 134 -18.15 18.46 6.54
C GLN A 134 -17.59 17.15 5.99
N GLY A 135 -16.45 17.20 5.28
CA GLY A 135 -15.83 16.00 4.75
C GLY A 135 -14.57 16.26 3.94
N ASN A 136 -13.85 15.20 3.65
CA ASN A 136 -12.62 15.22 2.86
C ASN A 136 -12.83 14.43 1.58
N LEU A 137 -12.38 14.98 0.46
CA LEU A 137 -12.33 14.31 -0.84
C LEU A 137 -10.91 13.80 -1.06
N TYR A 138 -10.75 12.49 -1.03
CA TYR A 138 -9.50 11.83 -1.35
C TYR A 138 -9.54 11.23 -2.75
N VAL A 139 -8.40 11.22 -3.42
CA VAL A 139 -8.18 10.46 -4.66
C VAL A 139 -7.12 9.40 -4.38
N LEU A 140 -7.46 8.15 -4.69
CA LEU A 140 -6.57 7.00 -4.60
C LEU A 140 -5.90 6.80 -5.96
N HIS A 141 -4.58 6.65 -5.97
CA HIS A 141 -3.80 6.51 -7.20
C HIS A 141 -3.29 5.07 -7.36
N ASP A 142 -3.12 4.65 -8.61
CA ASP A 142 -2.55 3.36 -9.01
C ASP A 142 -1.01 3.40 -9.17
N GLU A 143 -0.42 4.59 -9.20
CA GLU A 143 1.02 4.86 -9.10
C GLU A 143 1.24 6.06 -8.17
N PRO A 144 2.34 6.15 -7.39
CA PRO A 144 2.56 7.33 -6.58
C PRO A 144 2.81 8.52 -7.50
N LEU A 145 2.09 9.62 -7.28
CA LEU A 145 2.31 10.83 -8.07
C LEU A 145 3.76 11.32 -7.94
N SER A 146 4.25 12.07 -8.92
CA SER A 146 5.46 12.87 -8.74
C SER A 146 5.27 13.91 -7.62
N PRO A 147 6.35 14.36 -6.96
CA PRO A 147 6.28 15.48 -6.03
C PRO A 147 5.57 16.71 -6.61
N PHE A 148 5.86 17.09 -7.86
CA PHE A 148 5.16 18.19 -8.56
C PHE A 148 3.64 17.95 -8.64
N GLU A 149 3.20 16.82 -9.16
CA GLU A 149 1.76 16.49 -9.28
C GLU A 149 1.06 16.45 -7.91
N GLY A 150 1.74 15.92 -6.89
CA GLY A 150 1.24 15.91 -5.52
C GLY A 150 0.93 17.31 -4.98
N MET A 151 1.80 18.29 -5.26
CA MET A 151 1.59 19.69 -4.88
C MET A 151 0.46 20.35 -5.66
N GLN A 152 0.28 19.99 -6.94
CA GLN A 152 -0.81 20.51 -7.77
C GLN A 152 -2.18 20.01 -7.32
N LEU A 153 -2.24 18.77 -6.83
CA LEU A 153 -3.50 18.11 -6.49
C LEU A 153 -3.92 18.31 -5.02
N ASP A 154 -2.97 18.34 -4.08
CA ASP A 154 -3.21 18.51 -2.64
C ASP A 154 -2.57 19.81 -2.15
N ALA A 155 -3.39 20.86 -2.00
CA ALA A 155 -2.95 22.20 -1.61
C ALA A 155 -2.26 22.25 -0.23
N ASP A 156 -2.53 21.28 0.64
CA ASP A 156 -1.93 21.19 1.97
C ASP A 156 -0.72 20.25 2.01
N TYR A 157 -0.27 19.71 0.87
CA TYR A 157 0.76 18.67 0.82
C TYR A 157 2.10 19.11 1.43
N LEU A 158 2.56 20.33 1.12
CA LEU A 158 3.78 20.88 1.74
C LEU A 158 3.61 21.08 3.26
N GLY A 159 2.42 21.47 3.70
CA GLY A 159 2.08 21.55 5.12
C GLY A 159 2.12 20.18 5.81
N LEU A 160 1.61 19.15 5.14
CA LEU A 160 1.68 17.76 5.62
C LEU A 160 3.14 17.30 5.77
N ILE A 161 4.00 17.58 4.79
CA ILE A 161 5.43 17.24 4.85
C ILE A 161 6.09 17.96 6.00
N SER A 162 5.87 19.27 6.15
CA SER A 162 6.40 20.05 7.26
C SER A 162 6.02 19.47 8.62
N GLN A 163 4.76 19.03 8.78
CA GLN A 163 4.29 18.39 10.01
C GLN A 163 4.91 16.99 10.21
N ALA A 164 5.15 16.25 9.12
CA ALA A 164 5.77 14.94 9.18
C ALA A 164 7.19 15.00 9.75
N LEU A 165 7.97 16.03 9.40
CA LEU A 165 9.36 16.21 9.85
C LEU A 165 9.50 16.30 11.38
N THR A 166 8.46 16.76 12.09
CA THR A 166 8.44 16.89 13.56
C THR A 166 7.44 15.93 14.22
N HIS A 167 6.92 14.95 13.48
CA HIS A 167 5.90 14.03 13.96
C HIS A 167 6.45 13.06 15.01
N ALA A 168 5.65 12.74 16.04
CA ALA A 168 6.05 11.84 17.13
C ALA A 168 6.37 10.40 16.66
N SER A 169 5.66 9.92 15.65
CA SER A 169 5.94 8.63 15.02
C SER A 169 7.20 8.70 14.14
N LYS A 170 8.21 7.91 14.48
CA LYS A 170 9.46 7.79 13.72
C LYS A 170 9.25 7.36 12.27
N ALA A 171 8.30 6.46 12.00
CA ALA A 171 7.98 6.04 10.64
C ALA A 171 7.52 7.22 9.77
N VAL A 172 6.61 8.04 10.30
CA VAL A 172 6.12 9.26 9.61
C VAL A 172 7.26 10.25 9.40
N GLN A 173 8.10 10.46 10.41
CA GLN A 173 9.26 11.35 10.31
C GLN A 173 10.26 10.90 9.24
N THR A 174 10.63 9.62 9.24
CA THR A 174 11.55 9.06 8.25
C THR A 174 11.01 9.19 6.84
N VAL A 175 9.73 8.87 6.63
CA VAL A 175 9.09 9.04 5.31
C VAL A 175 9.02 10.52 4.93
N GLY A 176 8.69 11.41 5.85
CA GLY A 176 8.69 12.87 5.60
C GLY A 176 10.06 13.40 5.14
N ILE A 177 11.15 12.94 5.77
CA ILE A 177 12.52 13.29 5.34
C ILE A 177 12.82 12.75 3.94
N HIS A 178 12.42 11.51 3.64
CA HIS A 178 12.60 10.92 2.32
C HIS A 178 11.82 11.68 1.24
N THR A 179 10.55 12.00 1.52
CA THR A 179 9.69 12.80 0.66
C THR A 179 10.28 14.19 0.39
N LEU A 180 10.90 14.83 1.39
CA LEU A 180 11.56 16.13 1.21
C LEU A 180 12.76 16.03 0.25
N LYS A 181 13.53 14.94 0.31
CA LYS A 181 14.63 14.70 -0.64
C LYS A 181 14.10 14.50 -2.07
N GLU A 182 13.05 13.71 -2.22
CA GLU A 182 12.39 13.51 -3.52
C GLU A 182 11.93 14.83 -4.14
N ILE A 183 11.40 15.75 -3.32
CA ILE A 183 11.01 17.10 -3.79
C ILE A 183 12.20 17.88 -4.33
N ALA A 184 13.34 17.83 -3.63
CA ALA A 184 14.54 18.52 -4.07
C ALA A 184 15.15 17.93 -5.35
N GLU A 185 14.91 16.63 -5.59
CA GLU A 185 15.39 15.88 -6.74
C GLU A 185 14.40 15.88 -7.92
N ASP A 186 13.17 16.32 -7.71
CA ASP A 186 12.13 16.36 -8.73
C ASP A 186 12.55 17.30 -9.89
N PRO A 187 12.64 16.82 -11.14
CA PRO A 187 13.09 17.64 -12.26
C PRO A 187 12.19 18.85 -12.52
N LEU A 188 10.87 18.67 -12.41
CA LEU A 188 9.88 19.73 -12.66
C LEU A 188 9.96 20.84 -11.60
N LEU A 189 10.38 20.51 -10.37
CA LEU A 189 10.57 21.49 -9.29
C LEU A 189 11.98 22.09 -9.23
N SER A 190 13.00 21.31 -9.59
CA SER A 190 14.41 21.75 -9.60
C SER A 190 14.78 22.54 -10.86
N GLY A 191 13.82 22.80 -11.75
CA GLY A 191 14.04 23.51 -13.02
C GLY A 191 14.83 22.69 -14.04
N ARG A 192 14.94 21.37 -13.84
CA ARG A 192 15.59 20.44 -14.77
C ARG A 192 14.56 19.92 -15.76
N ALA A 193 14.85 20.02 -17.04
CA ALA A 193 13.98 19.40 -18.05
C ALA A 193 13.96 17.87 -17.85
N LEU A 194 12.77 17.28 -17.86
CA LEU A 194 12.63 15.82 -17.84
C LEU A 194 13.33 15.24 -19.09
N PRO A 195 14.17 14.20 -18.93
CA PRO A 195 14.85 13.61 -20.07
C PRO A 195 13.85 13.13 -21.12
N THR A 196 14.14 13.40 -22.40
CA THR A 196 13.28 12.93 -23.49
C THR A 196 13.33 11.40 -23.61
N ARG A 197 12.32 10.78 -24.24
CA ARG A 197 12.28 9.33 -24.44
C ARG A 197 13.56 8.79 -25.10
N LEU A 198 14.14 9.55 -26.03
CA LEU A 198 15.41 9.23 -26.68
C LEU A 198 16.59 9.29 -25.71
N GLN A 199 16.70 10.33 -24.88
CA GLN A 199 17.75 10.43 -23.86
C GLN A 199 17.65 9.28 -22.85
N VAL A 200 16.44 8.91 -22.43
CA VAL A 200 16.20 7.75 -21.56
C VAL A 200 16.61 6.43 -22.24
N LEU A 201 16.38 6.28 -23.55
CA LEU A 201 16.84 5.11 -24.31
C LEU A 201 18.37 5.09 -24.39
N VAL A 202 19.01 6.20 -24.75
CA VAL A 202 20.47 6.32 -24.83
C VAL A 202 21.13 6.01 -23.49
N GLN A 203 20.61 6.54 -22.39
CA GLN A 203 21.15 6.25 -21.05
C GLN A 203 20.99 4.78 -20.65
N ARG A 204 19.88 4.14 -21.03
CA ARG A 204 19.70 2.68 -20.83
C ARG A 204 20.69 1.88 -21.67
N LEU A 205 20.86 2.22 -22.95
CA LEU A 205 21.82 1.57 -23.85
C LEU A 205 23.25 1.71 -23.31
N ALA A 206 23.61 2.90 -22.82
CA ALA A 206 24.91 3.15 -22.20
C ALA A 206 25.09 2.37 -20.88
N SER A 207 24.06 2.29 -20.03
CA SER A 207 24.09 1.52 -18.77
C SER A 207 24.14 0.00 -18.98
N GLN A 208 23.70 -0.48 -20.14
CA GLN A 208 23.77 -1.89 -20.54
C GLN A 208 25.12 -2.24 -21.19
N GLY A 209 26.10 -1.32 -21.17
CA GLY A 209 27.44 -1.57 -21.67
C GLY A 209 27.56 -1.59 -23.19
N TRP A 210 26.53 -1.15 -23.93
CA TRP A 210 26.60 -1.09 -25.41
C TRP A 210 27.54 0.01 -25.93
N SER A 211 28.11 0.82 -25.03
CA SER A 211 29.10 1.86 -25.37
C SER A 211 30.56 1.39 -25.27
N THR A 212 30.82 0.14 -24.90
CA THR A 212 32.17 -0.45 -24.88
C THR A 212 32.09 -1.93 -25.17
N ALA A 213 31.63 -2.29 -26.37
CA ALA A 213 32.08 -3.50 -27.03
C ALA A 213 33.11 -3.06 -28.07
N GLU A 214 34.37 -3.15 -27.67
CA GLU A 214 35.57 -3.32 -28.50
C GLU A 214 35.35 -3.07 -30.01
N SER A 215 35.75 -1.87 -30.48
CA SER A 215 36.21 -1.78 -31.87
C SER A 215 37.22 -2.89 -32.07
N TYR A 216 36.88 -3.84 -32.94
CA TYR A 216 37.84 -4.76 -33.53
C TYR A 216 39.08 -3.95 -33.96
N PRO A 217 40.31 -4.40 -33.63
CA PRO A 217 41.49 -3.78 -34.20
C PRO A 217 41.50 -4.12 -35.68
N GLN A 218 40.93 -3.24 -36.51
CA GLN A 218 41.22 -3.25 -37.93
C GLN A 218 42.54 -2.51 -38.09
N ASP A 219 43.55 -3.28 -38.49
CA ASP A 219 44.81 -2.75 -39.02
C ASP A 219 44.51 -1.73 -40.10
N GLU A 220 45.23 -0.60 -40.06
CA GLU A 220 45.24 0.38 -41.15
C GLU A 220 45.74 -0.31 -42.43
N THR A 221 44.80 -0.79 -43.24
CA THR A 221 45.06 -1.19 -44.62
C THR A 221 44.45 -0.13 -45.52
N ILE A 222 45.35 0.73 -45.99
CA ILE A 222 45.17 1.60 -47.14
C ILE A 222 44.67 0.73 -48.28
N HIS A 223 43.40 0.84 -48.69
CA HIS A 223 42.99 0.42 -50.02
C HIS A 223 41.92 1.34 -50.59
N GLU A 224 42.22 1.73 -51.83
CA GLU A 224 41.55 2.69 -52.68
C GLU A 224 40.10 2.29 -52.95
N SER A 225 39.26 3.32 -53.03
CA SER A 225 37.88 3.20 -53.46
C SER A 225 37.82 2.75 -54.92
N GLU A 226 37.18 1.61 -55.19
CA GLU A 226 36.55 1.36 -56.49
C GLU A 226 35.14 0.82 -56.31
N GLU A 227 34.24 1.51 -57.02
CA GLU A 227 32.81 1.33 -57.16
C GLU A 227 32.49 0.09 -58.00
N GLY A 228 31.51 -0.73 -57.61
CA GLY A 228 31.22 -1.97 -58.34
C GLY A 228 29.98 -2.74 -57.91
N GLN A 229 28.82 -2.26 -58.40
CA GLN A 229 27.66 -2.99 -58.93
C GLN A 229 26.94 -4.11 -58.15
N GLU A 230 25.62 -4.00 -58.25
CA GLU A 230 24.55 -4.90 -57.85
C GLU A 230 24.75 -6.37 -58.28
N ALA A 231 24.53 -7.32 -57.37
CA ALA A 231 24.15 -8.68 -57.75
C ALA A 231 23.33 -9.37 -56.67
N LEU A 232 22.08 -9.67 -57.04
CA LEU A 232 21.06 -10.44 -56.34
C LEU A 232 21.57 -11.82 -55.90
N ILE A 233 21.33 -12.21 -54.65
CA ILE A 233 21.28 -13.63 -54.28
C ILE A 233 19.96 -13.95 -53.58
N ARG A 234 19.20 -14.76 -54.32
CA ARG A 234 17.87 -15.30 -54.08
C ARG A 234 18.04 -16.63 -53.34
N ASN A 235 17.29 -16.81 -52.25
CA ASN A 235 16.79 -18.03 -51.62
C ASN A 235 17.54 -19.37 -51.83
N GLY A 236 17.87 -20.03 -50.72
CA GLY A 236 18.24 -21.45 -50.68
C GLY A 236 18.13 -22.05 -49.27
N GLU A 237 16.91 -22.48 -48.93
CA GLU A 237 16.47 -23.57 -48.04
C GLU A 237 17.28 -23.99 -46.78
N SER A 238 16.58 -23.99 -45.63
CA SER A 238 16.82 -24.90 -44.50
C SER A 238 16.21 -26.28 -44.80
N PRO A 239 16.87 -27.40 -44.47
CA PRO A 239 16.52 -28.16 -43.25
C PRO A 239 17.77 -28.93 -42.70
N SER A 240 17.83 -29.73 -41.63
CA SER A 240 16.92 -30.47 -40.74
C SER A 240 17.71 -30.93 -39.48
N SER A 241 17.02 -31.27 -38.38
CA SER A 241 17.20 -32.44 -37.47
C SER A 241 18.62 -32.87 -37.03
N GLU A 242 18.97 -33.24 -35.80
CA GLU A 242 18.32 -34.00 -34.72
C GLU A 242 19.10 -33.72 -33.42
N SER A 243 18.45 -33.67 -32.27
CA SER A 243 18.94 -34.26 -31.00
C SER A 243 17.98 -33.89 -29.87
N GLU A 244 17.01 -34.77 -29.65
CA GLU A 244 16.29 -34.85 -28.39
C GLU A 244 17.12 -35.73 -27.42
N SER A 245 17.24 -35.33 -26.16
CA SER A 245 17.39 -36.31 -25.08
C SER A 245 16.81 -35.80 -23.78
N GLY A 246 15.76 -36.51 -23.33
CA GLY A 246 15.74 -37.08 -21.98
C GLY A 246 15.39 -36.15 -20.82
N ARG A 247 14.10 -36.17 -20.46
CA ARG A 247 13.55 -35.64 -19.20
C ARG A 247 14.17 -36.34 -17.97
N LYS A 248 14.45 -35.56 -16.92
CA LYS A 248 14.40 -36.04 -15.53
C LYS A 248 14.00 -34.91 -14.58
N ALA A 249 12.96 -35.15 -13.78
CA ALA A 249 12.58 -34.42 -12.57
C ALA A 249 11.95 -35.43 -11.59
N PRO A 250 11.82 -35.14 -10.29
CA PRO A 250 12.70 -34.43 -9.36
C PRO A 250 13.07 -35.35 -8.15
N PRO A 251 13.58 -34.83 -7.02
CA PRO A 251 12.61 -34.64 -5.95
C PRO A 251 12.75 -33.32 -5.16
N ASP A 252 11.64 -33.10 -4.48
CA ASP A 252 11.24 -32.21 -3.41
C ASP A 252 12.32 -31.66 -2.44
N ASN A 253 12.03 -30.45 -1.97
CA ASN A 253 12.51 -29.80 -0.75
C ASN A 253 14.04 -29.63 -0.55
N LEU A 254 14.48 -28.38 -0.59
CA LEU A 254 14.99 -27.66 0.59
C LEU A 254 15.27 -26.20 0.20
N LEU A 255 14.64 -25.27 0.93
CA LEU A 255 14.86 -23.83 0.82
C LEU A 255 16.34 -23.51 1.04
N ARG A 256 16.93 -22.76 0.11
CA ARG A 256 18.30 -22.24 0.22
C ARG A 256 18.26 -21.05 1.18
N ASN A 257 18.87 -21.23 2.35
CA ASN A 257 19.11 -20.31 3.48
C ASN A 257 18.24 -20.61 4.72
N PRO A 258 18.67 -21.52 5.63
CA PRO A 258 18.22 -21.46 7.01
C PRO A 258 18.85 -20.24 7.68
N ASN A 259 18.03 -19.33 8.22
CA ASN A 259 18.52 -18.31 9.13
C ASN A 259 18.98 -18.99 10.42
N GLU A 260 20.19 -18.65 10.86
CA GLU A 260 20.82 -19.18 12.07
C GLU A 260 20.01 -18.87 13.34
N ASP A 261 19.89 -19.90 14.18
CA ASP A 261 19.35 -19.83 15.54
C ASP A 261 20.21 -18.90 16.41
N ARG A 262 19.72 -17.68 16.64
CA ARG A 262 20.21 -16.85 17.76
C ARG A 262 19.46 -17.21 19.03
N THR A 263 20.10 -18.02 19.86
CA THR A 263 19.82 -18.11 21.29
C THR A 263 20.25 -16.80 21.96
N VAL A 264 19.30 -16.01 22.47
CA VAL A 264 19.60 -14.98 23.47
C VAL A 264 18.88 -15.35 24.76
N ARG A 265 19.71 -15.44 25.80
CA ARG A 265 19.36 -15.81 27.17
C ARG A 265 18.19 -15.00 27.73
N ASN A 266 17.37 -15.74 28.45
CA ASN A 266 16.27 -15.30 29.27
C ASN A 266 16.83 -14.80 30.61
N GLU A 267 16.85 -13.49 30.85
CA GLU A 267 16.98 -12.95 32.21
C GLU A 267 15.86 -11.95 32.51
N ARG A 268 15.16 -12.31 33.59
CA ARG A 268 14.00 -11.70 34.24
C ARG A 268 14.20 -10.20 34.48
N ILE A 269 13.14 -9.40 34.26
CA ILE A 269 12.49 -8.61 35.31
C ILE A 269 10.98 -8.61 35.00
N SER A 270 10.27 -9.39 35.79
CA SER A 270 8.83 -9.33 35.93
C SER A 270 8.47 -8.08 36.74
N ASN A 271 7.97 -7.03 36.10
CA ASN A 271 7.17 -6.00 36.78
C ASN A 271 5.81 -5.88 36.10
N LYS A 272 4.96 -6.88 36.37
CA LYS A 272 3.51 -6.68 36.41
C LYS A 272 3.23 -5.70 37.54
N VAL A 273 3.23 -4.40 37.26
CA VAL A 273 2.52 -3.46 38.13
C VAL A 273 1.04 -3.58 37.78
N ARG A 274 0.39 -4.55 38.42
CA ARG A 274 -1.03 -4.47 38.76
C ARG A 274 -1.14 -3.36 39.80
N THR A 275 -1.48 -2.14 39.39
CA THR A 275 -2.03 -1.16 40.34
C THR A 275 -3.49 -1.51 40.56
N VAL A 276 -3.70 -2.37 41.54
CA VAL A 276 -4.94 -2.45 42.30
C VAL A 276 -5.19 -1.06 42.91
N PRO A 277 -6.41 -0.51 42.88
CA PRO A 277 -6.72 0.72 43.60
C PRO A 277 -6.68 0.41 45.10
N ARG A 278 -5.57 0.71 45.76
CA ARG A 278 -5.53 0.82 47.22
C ARG A 278 -5.55 2.30 47.58
N ALA A 279 -6.64 2.68 48.27
CA ALA A 279 -6.76 3.73 49.26
C ALA A 279 -5.82 4.95 49.11
N ARG A 280 -6.37 6.05 48.59
CA ARG A 280 -6.04 7.39 49.10
C ARG A 280 -7.29 7.93 49.78
N GLU A 281 -7.48 7.46 51.00
CA GLU A 281 -8.28 8.18 51.97
C GLU A 281 -7.49 9.46 52.31
N ASN A 282 -8.18 10.61 52.33
CA ASN A 282 -7.75 11.93 52.82
C ASN A 282 -7.48 13.06 51.79
N LEU A 283 -8.03 13.02 50.56
CA LEU A 283 -8.24 14.25 49.78
C LEU A 283 -9.62 14.81 50.10
N HIS A 284 -9.68 16.04 50.61
CA HIS A 284 -10.96 16.70 50.91
C HIS A 284 -11.48 17.33 49.62
N LEU A 285 -12.45 16.67 49.00
CA LEU A 285 -13.07 17.13 47.76
C LEU A 285 -14.08 18.26 48.06
N PRO A 286 -13.98 19.44 47.42
CA PRO A 286 -14.93 20.53 47.61
C PRO A 286 -16.35 20.16 47.20
N GLN A 287 -17.38 20.76 47.81
CA GLN A 287 -18.78 20.49 47.44
C GLN A 287 -19.08 20.81 45.96
N ARG A 288 -18.41 21.83 45.40
CA ARG A 288 -18.50 22.19 43.96
C ARG A 288 -17.93 21.12 43.03
N PHE A 289 -17.05 20.24 43.53
CA PHE A 289 -16.53 19.12 42.77
C PHE A 289 -17.59 18.02 42.60
N LEU A 290 -18.40 17.80 43.64
CA LEU A 290 -19.45 16.78 43.64
C LEU A 290 -20.65 17.16 42.74
N THR A 291 -20.83 18.44 42.43
CA THR A 291 -21.88 18.91 41.50
C THR A 291 -21.52 18.75 40.03
N LEU A 292 -20.26 18.43 39.70
CA LEU A 292 -19.82 18.19 38.32
C LEU A 292 -20.34 16.86 37.77
N LYS A 293 -20.44 16.77 36.45
CA LYS A 293 -20.77 15.50 35.77
C LYS A 293 -19.66 14.48 36.01
N HIS A 294 -20.00 13.18 36.04
CA HIS A 294 -19.05 12.10 36.30
C HIS A 294 -17.83 12.11 35.37
N GLU A 295 -18.02 12.46 34.10
CA GLU A 295 -16.94 12.62 33.11
C GLU A 295 -15.98 13.76 33.50
N GLN A 296 -16.51 14.89 33.98
CA GLN A 296 -15.72 16.04 34.42
C GLN A 296 -14.97 15.75 35.72
N GLN A 297 -15.59 15.02 36.65
CA GLN A 297 -14.93 14.55 37.87
C GLN A 297 -13.76 13.63 37.53
N SER A 298 -13.96 12.69 36.59
CA SER A 298 -12.91 11.77 36.16
C SER A 298 -11.74 12.51 35.48
N GLY A 299 -12.04 13.49 34.61
CA GLY A 299 -11.04 14.31 33.95
C GLY A 299 -10.25 15.18 34.94
N ALA A 300 -10.94 15.79 35.90
CA ALA A 300 -10.31 16.61 36.93
C ALA A 300 -9.40 15.78 37.87
N LEU A 301 -9.80 14.56 38.25
CA LEU A 301 -8.94 13.65 39.03
C LEU A 301 -7.73 13.18 38.23
N VAL A 302 -7.86 12.98 36.92
CA VAL A 302 -6.72 12.62 36.04
C VAL A 302 -5.74 13.79 35.90
N ALA A 303 -6.25 15.02 35.79
CA ALA A 303 -5.41 16.22 35.77
C ALA A 303 -4.70 16.44 37.11
N LEU A 304 -5.40 16.21 38.23
CA LEU A 304 -4.83 16.34 39.59
C LEU A 304 -3.69 15.34 39.85
N ARG A 305 -3.68 14.18 39.18
CA ARG A 305 -2.58 13.21 39.24
C ARG A 305 -1.27 13.72 38.60
N GLN A 306 -1.32 14.77 37.79
CA GLN A 306 -0.13 15.39 37.20
C GLN A 306 0.52 16.41 38.13
N VAL A 307 -0.14 16.77 39.24
CA VAL A 307 0.35 17.70 40.25
C VAL A 307 0.99 16.91 41.40
N ASP A 308 2.08 17.42 41.97
CA ASP A 308 2.75 16.81 43.12
C ASP A 308 1.81 16.62 44.31
N GLU A 309 1.93 15.49 45.01
CA GLU A 309 1.00 15.06 46.07
C GLU A 309 0.87 16.05 47.22
N THR A 310 1.92 16.84 47.47
CA THR A 310 1.95 17.89 48.50
C THR A 310 1.14 19.13 48.12
N LEU A 311 0.89 19.35 46.83
CA LEU A 311 0.17 20.51 46.28
C LEU A 311 -1.28 20.20 45.88
N GLN A 312 -1.64 18.92 45.79
CA GLN A 312 -2.97 18.46 45.37
C GLN A 312 -4.10 19.02 46.25
N GLN A 313 -3.91 19.06 47.58
CA GLN A 313 -4.92 19.60 48.50
C GLN A 313 -5.03 21.14 48.38
N ALA A 314 -3.91 21.86 48.23
CA ALA A 314 -3.92 23.31 48.07
C ALA A 314 -4.68 23.75 46.80
N VAL A 315 -4.54 23.00 45.71
CA VAL A 315 -5.30 23.24 44.47
C VAL A 315 -6.80 23.00 44.66
N LEU A 316 -7.19 22.00 45.46
CA LEU A 316 -8.59 21.75 45.80
C LEU A 316 -9.15 22.83 46.74
N ASP A 317 -8.35 23.32 47.67
CA ASP A 317 -8.74 24.37 48.61
C ASP A 317 -8.93 25.71 47.89
N GLU A 318 -8.08 26.06 46.93
CA GLU A 318 -8.30 27.23 46.05
C GLU A 318 -9.57 27.10 45.20
N TRP A 319 -9.91 25.89 44.77
CA TRP A 319 -11.15 25.67 44.03
C TRP A 319 -12.41 25.77 44.94
N ALA A 320 -12.23 25.58 46.25
CA ALA A 320 -13.30 25.75 47.23
C ALA A 320 -13.55 27.22 47.62
N ALA A 321 -12.54 28.10 47.48
CA ALA A 321 -12.63 29.54 47.72
C ALA A 321 -13.54 30.24 46.69
#